data_AF-A0A949EKB8-F1
#
_entry.id   AF-A0A949EKB8-F1
#
_cell.length_a   1.000
_cell.length_b   1.000
_cell.length_c   1.000
_cell.angle_alpha   90.00
_cell.angle_beta   90.00
_cell.angle_gamma   90.00
#
_symmetry.space_group_name_H-M   'P 1'
#
loop_
_entity.id
_entity.type
_entity.pdbx_description
1 polymer ?
#
loop_
_entity_poly.entity_id
_entity_poly.type
_entity_poly.pdbx_seq_one_letter_code
_entity_poly.pdbx_strand_id
1 'polypeptide(L)'
;MNFKANKGMSLTELIVASVLIGIVMLGVISFTSSLKSIQGSTSNSTIPSVKLSSVMFEISKDASLVIGDQLDSGIEEDDAIATPYLCLRQDNDGAGTSNITPDDYSDDTWVCYLMDNANTLHKCIDANFSNCVDGSTTPQFPDLITLSQNSFFDVIDSGTPARIEHIHLDLRTRNVPTDAVHPINNPEFTLETNISPLSLGR
;
A
#
# COMPACT_ATOMS: atom_id res chain seq x y z
N MET A 1 30.23 18.20 67.78
CA MET A 1 30.20 17.87 66.34
C MET A 1 30.11 16.35 66.22
N ASN A 2 28.96 15.85 65.75
CA ASN A 2 28.75 14.41 65.57
C ASN A 2 29.52 13.94 64.32
N PHE A 3 30.59 13.19 64.52
CA PHE A 3 31.26 12.50 63.42
C PHE A 3 30.35 11.34 62.96
N LYS A 4 29.71 11.50 61.80
CA LYS A 4 29.10 10.40 61.05
C LYS A 4 30.18 9.35 60.83
N ALA A 5 30.01 8.16 61.39
CA ALA A 5 30.86 7.02 61.09
C ALA A 5 30.72 6.70 59.60
N ASN A 6 31.75 7.02 58.81
CA ASN A 6 31.86 6.55 57.44
C ASN A 6 32.07 5.03 57.52
N LYS A 7 30.99 4.28 57.28
CA LYS A 7 31.00 2.82 57.21
C LYS A 7 31.84 2.43 56.00
N GLY A 8 33.10 2.05 56.23
CA GLY A 8 33.96 1.50 55.19
C GLY A 8 33.36 0.20 54.67
N MET A 9 33.11 0.14 53.36
CA MET A 9 32.62 -1.09 52.71
C MET A 9 33.71 -2.16 52.80
N SER A 10 33.34 -3.38 53.20
CA SER A 10 34.30 -4.49 53.20
C SER A 10 34.62 -4.92 51.76
N LEU A 11 35.83 -5.39 51.51
CA LEU A 11 36.29 -5.78 50.17
C LEU A 11 35.41 -6.88 49.54
N THR A 12 34.82 -7.76 50.35
CA THR A 12 33.85 -8.77 49.92
C THR A 12 32.52 -8.15 49.49
N GLU A 13 32.04 -7.12 50.18
CA GLU A 13 30.84 -6.37 49.79
C GLU A 13 31.02 -5.67 48.43
N LEU A 14 32.22 -5.13 48.18
CA LEU A 14 32.56 -4.50 46.92
C LEU A 14 32.58 -5.51 45.75
N ILE A 15 33.12 -6.72 45.99
CA ILE A 15 33.17 -7.79 44.98
C ILE A 15 31.76 -8.31 44.68
N VAL A 16 30.93 -8.52 45.70
CA VAL A 16 29.55 -8.96 45.48
C VAL A 16 28.75 -7.89 44.73
N ALA A 17 28.92 -6.62 45.09
CA ALA A 17 28.29 -5.51 44.40
C ALA A 17 28.72 -5.40 42.92
N SER A 18 30.01 -5.58 42.61
CA SER A 18 30.51 -5.50 41.23
C SER A 18 30.00 -6.64 40.35
N VAL A 19 29.93 -7.86 40.88
CA VAL A 19 29.34 -9.01 40.18
C VAL A 19 27.84 -8.80 39.93
N LEU A 20 27.10 -8.30 40.93
CA LEU A 20 25.67 -7.98 40.78
C LEU A 20 25.43 -6.91 39.71
N ILE A 21 26.23 -5.84 39.69
CA ILE A 21 26.14 -4.80 38.65
C ILE A 21 26.43 -5.39 37.27
N GLY A 22 27.41 -6.28 37.16
CA GLY A 22 27.74 -6.96 35.89
C GLY A 22 26.56 -7.77 35.33
N ILE A 23 25.88 -8.55 36.17
CA ILE A 23 24.72 -9.34 35.78
C ILE A 23 23.56 -8.43 35.34
N VAL A 24 23.29 -7.35 36.10
CA VAL A 24 22.24 -6.39 35.76
C VAL A 24 22.53 -5.71 34.43
N MET A 25 23.77 -5.28 34.19
CA MET A 25 24.18 -4.66 32.92
C MET A 25 24.00 -5.60 31.72
N LEU A 26 24.39 -6.88 31.85
CA LEU A 26 24.18 -7.88 30.80
C LEU A 26 22.69 -8.11 30.51
N GLY A 27 21.86 -8.11 31.56
CA GLY A 27 20.41 -8.17 31.42
C GLY A 27 19.84 -7.00 30.63
N VAL A 28 20.26 -5.77 30.97
CA VAL A 28 19.81 -4.54 30.27
C VAL A 28 20.23 -4.54 28.80
N ILE A 29 21.45 -4.95 28.48
CA ILE A 29 21.94 -5.03 27.09
C ILE A 29 21.12 -6.05 26.27
N SER A 30 20.87 -7.23 26.84
CA SER A 30 20.11 -8.30 26.19
C SER A 30 18.67 -7.87 25.92
N PHE A 31 18.04 -7.21 26.89
CA PHE A 31 16.68 -6.70 26.73
C PHE A 31 16.61 -5.57 25.70
N THR A 32 17.58 -4.65 25.71
CA THR A 32 17.66 -3.57 24.71
C THR A 32 17.84 -4.12 23.30
N SER A 33 18.68 -5.14 23.12
CA SER A 33 18.86 -5.81 21.82
C SER A 33 17.57 -6.49 21.37
N SER A 34 16.90 -7.20 22.27
CA SER A 34 15.62 -7.86 21.98
C SER A 34 14.54 -6.86 21.59
N LEU A 35 14.43 -5.73 22.31
CA LEU A 35 13.48 -4.65 21.97
C LEU A 35 13.76 -4.05 20.60
N LYS A 36 15.02 -3.78 20.25
CA LYS A 36 15.37 -3.27 18.92
C LYS A 36 15.02 -4.26 17.81
N SER A 37 15.23 -5.55 18.05
CA SER A 37 14.86 -6.60 17.11
C SER A 37 13.35 -6.68 16.91
N ILE A 38 12.56 -6.61 17.99
CA ILE A 38 11.09 -6.59 17.94
C ILE A 38 10.61 -5.33 17.23
N GLN A 39 11.12 -4.16 17.56
CA GLN A 39 10.75 -2.90 16.91
C GLN A 39 11.05 -2.92 15.42
N GLY A 40 12.24 -3.41 15.02
CA GLY A 40 12.61 -3.56 13.61
C GLY A 40 11.67 -4.51 12.87
N SER A 41 11.38 -5.67 13.46
CA SER A 41 10.46 -6.65 12.87
C SER A 41 9.04 -6.11 12.72
N THR A 42 8.51 -5.43 13.75
CA THR A 42 7.19 -4.81 13.70
C THR A 42 7.15 -3.71 12.64
N SER A 43 8.16 -2.82 12.60
CA SER A 43 8.22 -1.75 11.59
C SER A 43 8.23 -2.32 10.16
N ASN A 44 9.06 -3.34 9.91
CA ASN A 44 9.18 -3.99 8.60
C ASN A 44 7.93 -4.76 8.19
N SER A 45 7.02 -5.07 9.13
CA SER A 45 5.80 -5.83 8.86
C SER A 45 4.57 -4.93 8.78
N THR A 46 4.40 -4.03 9.74
CA THR A 46 3.19 -3.20 9.87
C THR A 46 3.13 -2.12 8.81
N ILE A 47 4.24 -1.48 8.47
CA ILE A 47 4.26 -0.39 7.47
C ILE A 47 3.79 -0.88 6.09
N PRO A 48 4.38 -1.93 5.49
CA PRO A 48 3.93 -2.42 4.19
C PRO A 48 2.50 -2.95 4.25
N SER A 49 2.10 -3.64 5.32
CA SER A 49 0.73 -4.15 5.49
C SER A 49 -0.33 -3.05 5.54
N VAL A 50 -0.10 -1.96 6.29
CA VAL A 50 -1.04 -0.84 6.37
C VAL A 50 -1.10 -0.09 5.03
N LYS A 51 0.05 0.14 4.38
CA LYS A 51 0.07 0.77 3.04
C LYS A 51 -0.72 -0.06 2.03
N LEU A 52 -0.49 -1.37 1.99
CA LEU A 52 -1.19 -2.30 1.10
C LEU A 52 -2.71 -2.22 1.31
N SER A 53 -3.15 -2.24 2.57
CA SER A 53 -4.58 -2.15 2.91
C SER A 53 -5.20 -0.81 2.49
N SER A 54 -4.48 0.30 2.67
CA SER A 54 -4.96 1.63 2.26
C SER A 54 -5.09 1.74 0.75
N VAL A 55 -4.09 1.26 0.00
CA VAL A 55 -4.11 1.27 -1.46
C VAL A 55 -5.25 0.40 -1.99
N MET A 56 -5.42 -0.81 -1.45
CA MET A 56 -6.53 -1.68 -1.87
C MET A 56 -7.88 -1.06 -1.59
N PHE A 57 -8.05 -0.44 -0.42
CA PHE A 57 -9.29 0.25 -0.06
C PHE A 57 -9.58 1.39 -1.03
N GLU A 58 -8.57 2.16 -1.40
CA GLU A 58 -8.69 3.27 -2.34
C GLU A 58 -9.10 2.78 -3.74
N ILE A 59 -8.41 1.79 -4.31
CA ILE A 59 -8.79 1.20 -5.61
C ILE A 59 -10.19 0.61 -5.55
N SER A 60 -10.52 -0.10 -4.47
CA SER A 60 -11.86 -0.71 -4.30
C SER A 60 -12.96 0.34 -4.24
N LYS A 61 -12.71 1.45 -3.54
CA LYS A 61 -13.64 2.57 -3.48
C LYS A 61 -13.79 3.20 -4.86
N ASP A 62 -12.69 3.47 -5.54
CA ASP A 62 -12.72 4.14 -6.84
C ASP A 62 -13.38 3.27 -7.92
N ALA A 63 -13.17 1.94 -7.87
CA ALA A 63 -13.85 0.96 -8.70
C ALA A 63 -15.37 0.86 -8.42
N SER A 64 -15.80 1.11 -7.18
CA SER A 64 -17.23 1.13 -6.84
C SER A 64 -17.97 2.37 -7.37
N LEU A 65 -17.22 3.43 -7.72
CA LEU A 65 -17.73 4.70 -8.23
C LEU A 65 -17.64 4.81 -9.76
N VAL A 66 -17.22 3.73 -10.43
CA VAL A 66 -17.12 3.70 -11.89
C VAL A 66 -18.48 3.97 -12.52
N ILE A 67 -18.49 4.77 -13.58
CA ILE A 67 -19.66 5.02 -14.41
C ILE A 67 -19.43 4.57 -15.86
N GLY A 68 -20.42 3.89 -16.42
CA GLY A 68 -20.42 3.46 -17.81
C GLY A 68 -21.75 2.88 -18.24
N ASP A 69 -21.85 2.59 -19.53
CA ASP A 69 -23.00 1.97 -20.19
C ASP A 69 -22.59 0.73 -21.00
N GLN A 70 -23.52 0.20 -21.79
CA GLN A 70 -23.31 -1.00 -22.60
C GLN A 70 -22.35 -0.78 -23.80
N LEU A 71 -22.19 0.45 -24.27
CA LEU A 71 -21.33 0.82 -25.39
C LEU A 71 -19.95 1.32 -24.92
N ASP A 72 -19.87 1.83 -23.70
CA ASP A 72 -18.67 2.36 -23.05
C ASP A 72 -18.67 1.97 -21.56
N SER A 73 -17.85 0.97 -21.21
CA SER A 73 -17.75 0.43 -19.86
C SER A 73 -17.21 1.44 -18.82
N GLY A 74 -16.63 2.56 -19.25
CA GLY A 74 -15.93 3.48 -18.35
C GLY A 74 -14.72 2.87 -17.65
N ILE A 75 -14.22 1.75 -18.16
CA ILE A 75 -13.03 1.06 -17.69
C ILE A 75 -12.11 0.91 -18.89
N GLU A 76 -10.91 1.44 -18.76
CA GLU A 76 -9.85 1.35 -19.76
C GLU A 76 -8.65 0.68 -19.12
N GLU A 77 -8.11 -0.33 -19.78
CA GLU A 77 -7.07 -1.19 -19.24
C GLU A 77 -6.04 -1.58 -20.29
N ASP A 78 -4.81 -1.74 -19.84
CA ASP A 78 -3.76 -2.38 -20.62
C ASP A 78 -2.94 -3.23 -19.65
N ASP A 79 -2.83 -4.51 -19.94
CA ASP A 79 -1.99 -5.46 -19.18
C ASP A 79 -0.63 -5.65 -19.88
N ALA A 80 -0.19 -4.67 -20.67
CA ALA A 80 1.14 -4.65 -21.25
C ALA A 80 2.21 -4.74 -20.15
N ILE A 81 3.10 -5.71 -20.30
CA ILE A 81 4.14 -6.12 -19.32
C ILE A 81 5.01 -4.95 -18.80
N ALA A 82 5.16 -3.87 -19.57
CA ALA A 82 6.05 -2.75 -19.21
C ALA A 82 5.37 -1.68 -18.35
N THR A 83 4.08 -1.41 -18.58
CA THR A 83 3.34 -0.31 -17.94
C THR A 83 1.85 -0.66 -17.86
N PRO A 84 1.47 -1.68 -17.09
CA PRO A 84 0.07 -2.01 -16.97
C PRO A 84 -0.67 -0.89 -16.26
N TYR A 85 -1.85 -0.58 -16.75
CA TYR A 85 -2.71 0.46 -16.16
C TYR A 85 -4.16 0.00 -16.08
N LEU A 86 -4.83 0.47 -15.03
CA LEU A 86 -6.26 0.35 -14.84
C LEU A 86 -6.83 1.75 -14.64
N CYS A 87 -7.67 2.18 -15.57
CA CYS A 87 -8.32 3.48 -15.56
C CYS A 87 -9.82 3.33 -15.37
N LEU A 88 -10.35 4.13 -14.46
CA LEU A 88 -11.72 4.08 -14.00
C LEU A 88 -12.34 5.46 -14.21
N ARG A 89 -13.39 5.54 -15.01
CA ARG A 89 -14.12 6.78 -15.23
C ARG A 89 -15.07 7.03 -14.07
N GLN A 90 -14.98 8.22 -13.50
CA GLN A 90 -15.82 8.70 -12.42
C GLN A 90 -16.55 9.96 -12.87
N ASP A 91 -17.82 10.08 -12.50
CA ASP A 91 -18.56 11.33 -12.67
C ASP A 91 -17.87 12.42 -11.82
N ASN A 92 -17.86 13.64 -12.34
CA ASN A 92 -17.27 14.81 -11.70
C ASN A 92 -18.11 15.30 -10.49
N ASP A 93 -19.25 14.66 -10.26
CA ASP A 93 -20.16 14.82 -9.12
C ASP A 93 -19.52 14.60 -7.73
N GLY A 94 -18.31 14.02 -7.65
CA GLY A 94 -17.50 13.93 -6.43
C GLY A 94 -17.05 15.28 -5.83
N ALA A 95 -17.12 16.38 -6.58
CA ALA A 95 -16.72 17.72 -6.13
C ALA A 95 -17.86 18.60 -5.58
N GLY A 96 -19.08 18.06 -5.44
CA GLY A 96 -20.22 18.79 -4.83
C GLY A 96 -20.88 19.84 -5.73
N THR A 97 -20.73 19.72 -7.05
CA THR A 97 -21.39 20.57 -8.04
C THR A 97 -22.77 20.00 -8.40
N SER A 98 -23.81 20.84 -8.42
CA SER A 98 -25.21 20.44 -8.63
C SER A 98 -25.58 19.99 -10.06
N ASN A 99 -24.62 19.66 -10.90
CA ASN A 99 -24.84 19.05 -12.21
C ASN A 99 -24.43 17.60 -12.11
N ILE A 100 -25.40 16.73 -11.88
CA ILE A 100 -25.25 15.29 -12.11
C ILE A 100 -25.64 15.11 -13.57
N THR A 101 -24.71 14.67 -14.40
CA THR A 101 -24.94 14.41 -15.83
C THR A 101 -24.65 12.95 -16.14
N PRO A 102 -25.55 12.02 -15.75
CA PRO A 102 -25.28 10.57 -15.87
C PRO A 102 -25.08 10.07 -17.30
N ASP A 103 -25.54 10.84 -18.28
CA ASP A 103 -25.53 10.51 -19.71
C ASP A 103 -24.55 11.39 -20.51
N ASP A 104 -23.81 12.30 -19.87
CA ASP A 104 -22.80 13.15 -20.51
C ASP A 104 -21.42 12.77 -19.97
N TYR A 105 -20.65 12.04 -20.77
CA TYR A 105 -19.31 11.61 -20.39
C TYR A 105 -18.22 12.65 -20.71
N SER A 106 -18.60 13.86 -21.13
CA SER A 106 -17.63 14.86 -21.63
C SER A 106 -16.94 15.66 -20.52
N ASP A 107 -17.47 15.66 -19.30
CA ASP A 107 -16.92 16.33 -18.13
C ASP A 107 -16.41 15.37 -17.04
N ASP A 108 -16.44 14.06 -17.33
CA ASP A 108 -15.97 13.00 -16.45
C ASP A 108 -14.46 13.07 -16.19
N THR A 109 -14.08 12.51 -15.05
CA THR A 109 -12.69 12.41 -14.62
C THR A 109 -12.23 10.95 -14.67
N TRP A 110 -11.00 10.74 -15.15
CA TRP A 110 -10.36 9.43 -15.14
C TRP A 110 -9.46 9.29 -13.92
N VAL A 111 -9.69 8.23 -13.15
CA VAL A 111 -8.81 7.79 -12.08
C VAL A 111 -8.02 6.59 -12.58
N CYS A 112 -6.73 6.78 -12.81
CA CYS A 112 -5.86 5.74 -13.33
C CYS A 112 -4.84 5.27 -12.32
N TYR A 113 -4.66 3.96 -12.25
CA TYR A 113 -3.60 3.30 -11.54
C TYR A 113 -2.60 2.77 -12.54
N LEU A 114 -1.41 3.38 -12.59
CA LEU A 114 -0.33 3.01 -13.50
C LEU A 114 0.76 2.33 -12.71
N MET A 115 1.29 1.22 -13.22
CA MET A 115 2.50 0.63 -12.68
C MET A 115 3.70 1.01 -13.54
N ASP A 116 4.79 1.47 -12.91
CA ASP A 116 6.04 1.76 -13.61
C ASP A 116 6.92 0.51 -13.79
N ASN A 117 8.02 0.66 -14.53
CA ASN A 117 9.01 -0.41 -14.76
C ASN A 117 9.72 -0.86 -13.47
N ALA A 118 9.55 -0.15 -12.34
CA ALA A 118 10.08 -0.52 -11.03
C ALA A 118 9.01 -1.18 -10.15
N ASN A 119 7.85 -1.55 -10.72
CA ASN A 119 6.68 -2.09 -10.02
C ASN A 119 6.09 -1.14 -8.97
N THR A 120 6.32 0.17 -9.11
CA THR A 120 5.67 1.16 -8.25
C THR A 120 4.34 1.55 -8.85
N LEU A 121 3.31 1.44 -8.02
CA LEU A 121 1.95 1.83 -8.36
C LEU A 121 1.79 3.33 -8.12
N HIS A 122 1.26 4.00 -9.13
CA HIS A 122 1.04 5.43 -9.21
C HIS A 122 -0.45 5.71 -9.39
N LYS A 123 -0.96 6.78 -8.77
CA LYS A 123 -2.33 7.26 -8.99
C LYS A 123 -2.34 8.54 -9.82
N CYS A 124 -3.08 8.55 -10.92
CA CYS A 124 -3.43 9.73 -11.70
C CYS A 124 -4.91 10.04 -11.53
N ILE A 125 -5.25 11.33 -11.46
CA ILE A 125 -6.63 11.81 -11.56
C ILE A 125 -6.62 12.99 -12.54
N ASP A 126 -7.21 12.82 -13.71
CA ASP A 126 -7.27 13.87 -14.75
C ASP A 126 -8.53 13.68 -15.61
N ALA A 127 -9.10 14.77 -16.12
CA ALA A 127 -10.21 14.73 -17.08
C ALA A 127 -9.76 14.14 -18.43
N ASN A 128 -8.49 14.29 -18.78
CA ASN A 128 -7.92 13.71 -19.99
C ASN A 128 -7.18 12.41 -19.68
N PHE A 129 -7.78 11.29 -20.06
CA PHE A 129 -7.18 9.95 -19.99
C PHE A 129 -5.74 9.94 -20.52
N SER A 130 -5.46 10.60 -21.65
CA SER A 130 -4.12 10.60 -22.25
C SER A 130 -3.03 11.16 -21.32
N ASN A 131 -3.36 12.07 -20.40
CA ASN A 131 -2.40 12.59 -19.43
C ASN A 131 -1.99 11.53 -18.37
N CYS A 132 -2.85 10.54 -18.13
CA CYS A 132 -2.63 9.48 -17.16
C CYS A 132 -1.90 8.26 -17.74
N VAL A 133 -1.93 8.07 -19.05
CA VAL A 133 -1.23 6.96 -19.76
C VAL A 133 0.01 7.41 -20.54
N ASP A 134 0.11 8.68 -20.97
CA ASP A 134 1.29 9.18 -21.66
C ASP A 134 2.36 9.58 -20.64
N GLY A 135 3.30 8.67 -20.37
CA GLY A 135 4.45 8.86 -19.47
C GLY A 135 5.41 9.99 -19.90
N SER A 136 5.02 10.84 -20.85
CA SER A 136 5.75 11.99 -21.37
C SER A 136 5.47 13.30 -20.62
N THR A 137 4.34 13.41 -19.94
CA THR A 137 4.07 14.54 -19.04
C THR A 137 4.12 14.04 -17.61
N THR A 138 4.87 14.74 -16.77
CA THR A 138 4.82 14.58 -15.33
C THR A 138 3.53 15.20 -14.81
N PRO A 139 2.55 14.40 -14.35
CA PRO A 139 1.93 14.72 -13.10
C PRO A 139 2.85 14.25 -11.99
N GLN A 140 2.82 14.95 -10.87
CA GLN A 140 3.31 14.41 -9.62
C GLN A 140 2.38 13.26 -9.24
N PHE A 141 2.56 12.07 -9.82
CA PHE A 141 1.88 10.90 -9.32
C PHE A 141 2.43 10.60 -7.94
N PRO A 142 1.61 10.63 -6.87
CA PRO A 142 2.08 10.17 -5.59
C PRO A 142 2.34 8.66 -5.69
N ASP A 143 3.56 8.24 -5.41
CA ASP A 143 3.91 6.83 -5.23
C ASP A 143 2.99 6.23 -4.15
N LEU A 144 2.11 5.30 -4.54
CA LEU A 144 1.23 4.62 -3.60
C LEU A 144 1.99 3.53 -2.86
N ILE A 145 2.53 2.58 -3.63
CA ILE A 145 3.21 1.40 -3.09
C ILE A 145 4.06 0.73 -4.17
N THR A 146 5.21 0.16 -3.78
CA THR A 146 5.97 -0.73 -4.65
C THR A 146 5.52 -2.17 -4.44
N LEU A 147 5.15 -2.82 -5.54
CA LEU A 147 4.68 -4.20 -5.58
C LEU A 147 5.81 -5.18 -5.85
N SER A 148 5.64 -6.42 -5.40
CA SER A 148 6.58 -7.51 -5.67
C SER A 148 6.34 -8.19 -7.03
N GLN A 149 5.28 -7.81 -7.73
CA GLN A 149 4.79 -8.41 -8.96
C GLN A 149 4.62 -7.37 -10.07
N ASN A 150 4.46 -7.85 -11.29
CA ASN A 150 4.40 -7.05 -12.52
C ASN A 150 2.99 -6.94 -13.13
N SER A 151 1.96 -7.41 -12.43
CA SER A 151 0.56 -7.20 -12.74
C SER A 151 -0.20 -7.17 -11.41
N PHE A 152 -1.25 -6.35 -11.33
CA PHE A 152 -1.98 -6.12 -10.08
C PHE A 152 -3.50 -6.27 -10.21
N PHE A 153 -3.98 -6.45 -11.43
CA PHE A 153 -5.40 -6.56 -11.71
C PHE A 153 -5.65 -7.54 -12.87
N ASP A 154 -6.86 -8.06 -12.93
CA ASP A 154 -7.40 -8.81 -14.06
C ASP A 154 -8.88 -8.43 -14.20
N VAL A 155 -9.29 -7.97 -15.39
CA VAL A 155 -10.68 -7.57 -15.65
C VAL A 155 -11.40 -8.74 -16.32
N ILE A 156 -12.40 -9.25 -15.62
CA ILE A 156 -13.11 -10.46 -16.02
C ILE A 156 -14.44 -10.08 -16.66
N ASP A 157 -14.54 -10.33 -17.96
CA ASP A 157 -15.72 -10.08 -18.77
C ASP A 157 -16.63 -11.31 -18.90
N SER A 158 -17.93 -11.07 -18.73
CA SER A 158 -18.98 -12.06 -19.00
C SER A 158 -19.33 -12.13 -20.49
N GLY A 159 -18.66 -13.03 -21.21
CA GLY A 159 -19.11 -13.55 -22.52
C GLY A 159 -19.53 -12.51 -23.57
N THR A 160 -20.46 -12.89 -24.45
CA THR A 160 -20.96 -12.02 -25.54
C THR A 160 -22.43 -11.66 -25.30
N PRO A 161 -22.81 -10.36 -25.24
CA PRO A 161 -21.95 -9.18 -25.33
C PRO A 161 -21.05 -9.00 -24.10
N ALA A 162 -19.85 -8.44 -24.30
CA ALA A 162 -18.89 -8.18 -23.23
C ALA A 162 -19.53 -7.27 -22.18
N ARG A 163 -19.65 -7.78 -20.96
CA ARG A 163 -20.08 -7.04 -19.78
C ARG A 163 -19.10 -7.38 -18.67
N ILE A 164 -18.47 -6.37 -18.09
CA ILE A 164 -17.53 -6.58 -16.98
C ILE A 164 -18.30 -7.20 -15.83
N GLU A 165 -17.90 -8.40 -15.42
CA GLU A 165 -18.50 -9.11 -14.30
C GLU A 165 -17.87 -8.63 -12.99
N HIS A 166 -16.53 -8.65 -12.97
CA HIS A 166 -15.74 -8.15 -11.85
C HIS A 166 -14.31 -7.83 -12.27
N ILE A 167 -13.70 -6.93 -11.52
CA ILE A 167 -12.27 -6.65 -11.52
C ILE A 167 -11.67 -7.45 -10.36
N HIS A 168 -10.75 -8.34 -10.68
CA HIS A 168 -9.90 -9.02 -9.72
C HIS A 168 -8.70 -8.13 -9.42
N LEU A 169 -8.42 -7.88 -8.15
CA LEU A 169 -7.23 -7.17 -7.70
C LEU A 169 -6.40 -8.09 -6.82
N ASP A 170 -5.11 -8.23 -7.15
CA ASP A 170 -4.11 -8.89 -6.32
C ASP A 170 -3.00 -7.85 -6.10
N LEU A 171 -2.71 -7.52 -4.83
CA LEU A 171 -1.61 -6.65 -4.48
C LEU A 171 -0.65 -7.41 -3.57
N ARG A 172 0.62 -7.46 -3.98
CA ARG A 172 1.70 -8.07 -3.21
C ARG A 172 2.81 -7.08 -2.95
N THR A 173 3.24 -6.96 -1.70
CA THR A 173 4.31 -6.03 -1.32
C THR A 173 5.25 -6.63 -0.28
N ARG A 174 6.43 -6.04 -0.18
CA ARG A 174 7.51 -6.38 0.76
C ARG A 174 8.15 -5.10 1.27
N ASN A 175 8.75 -5.15 2.45
CA ASN A 175 9.52 -4.01 2.97
C ASN A 175 10.71 -3.68 2.05
N VAL A 176 11.36 -4.72 1.49
CA VAL A 176 12.39 -4.59 0.45
C VAL A 176 11.97 -5.45 -0.74
N PRO A 177 11.35 -4.87 -1.79
CA PRO A 177 10.84 -5.63 -2.94
C PRO A 177 11.91 -6.39 -3.73
N THR A 178 13.17 -5.94 -3.68
CA THR A 178 14.29 -6.58 -4.40
C THR A 178 14.82 -7.82 -3.71
N ASP A 179 14.59 -7.98 -2.40
CA ASP A 179 15.21 -9.03 -1.59
C ASP A 179 14.33 -10.28 -1.53
N ALA A 180 14.94 -11.46 -1.40
CA ALA A 180 14.21 -12.72 -1.31
C ALA A 180 13.18 -12.72 -0.17
N VAL A 181 12.07 -13.43 -0.39
CA VAL A 181 11.00 -13.60 0.61
C VAL A 181 11.57 -14.30 1.84
N HIS A 182 11.37 -13.71 3.03
CA HIS A 182 11.75 -14.33 4.29
C HIS A 182 10.69 -14.03 5.35
N PRO A 183 10.14 -15.04 6.05
CA PRO A 183 9.00 -14.89 6.96
C PRO A 183 9.24 -14.01 8.21
N ILE A 184 10.45 -13.47 8.39
CA ILE A 184 10.85 -12.70 9.58
C ILE A 184 11.54 -11.40 9.14
N ASN A 185 12.50 -11.51 8.21
CA ASN A 185 13.32 -10.37 7.80
C ASN A 185 12.72 -9.55 6.65
N ASN A 186 11.95 -10.20 5.75
CA ASN A 186 11.31 -9.58 4.60
C ASN A 186 10.03 -10.34 4.23
N PRO A 187 9.01 -10.32 5.10
CA PRO A 187 7.76 -11.04 4.84
C PRO A 187 7.05 -10.43 3.62
N GLU A 188 6.39 -11.28 2.85
CA GLU A 188 5.52 -10.86 1.76
C GLU A 188 4.08 -10.73 2.27
N PHE A 189 3.45 -9.62 1.94
CA PHE A 189 2.05 -9.36 2.24
C PHE A 189 1.26 -9.39 0.95
N THR A 190 0.18 -10.16 0.96
CA THR A 190 -0.74 -10.30 -0.17
C THR A 190 -2.13 -9.88 0.27
N LEU A 191 -2.81 -9.14 -0.59
CA LEU A 191 -4.21 -8.78 -0.41
C LEU A 191 -4.92 -8.96 -1.74
N GLU A 192 -6.04 -9.66 -1.71
CA GLU A 192 -6.78 -10.06 -2.89
C GLU A 192 -8.25 -9.68 -2.70
N THR A 193 -8.88 -9.12 -3.73
CA THR A 193 -10.31 -8.80 -3.71
C THR A 193 -10.91 -8.84 -5.11
N ASN A 194 -12.22 -9.08 -5.17
CA ASN A 194 -13.01 -8.95 -6.39
C ASN A 194 -14.00 -7.80 -6.21
N ILE A 195 -14.06 -6.89 -7.17
CA ILE A 195 -14.97 -5.76 -7.17
C ILE A 195 -15.85 -5.84 -8.40
N SER A 196 -17.17 -5.77 -8.21
CA SER A 196 -18.12 -5.66 -9.32
C SER A 196 -18.56 -4.19 -9.43
N PRO A 197 -18.28 -3.50 -10.54
CA PRO A 197 -18.72 -2.13 -10.76
C PRO A 197 -20.26 -2.06 -10.79
N LEU A 198 -20.88 -1.28 -9.91
CA LEU A 198 -22.33 -1.24 -9.74
C LEU A 198 -23.07 -0.59 -10.93
N SER A 199 -22.39 0.22 -11.75
CA SER A 199 -23.01 0.98 -12.84
C SER A 199 -23.26 0.16 -14.11
N LEU A 200 -22.50 -0.92 -14.33
CA LEU A 200 -22.57 -1.74 -15.55
C LEU A 200 -23.73 -2.76 -15.57
N GLY A 201 -24.56 -2.73 -14.51
CA GLY A 201 -25.71 -3.62 -14.32
C GLY A 201 -27.08 -3.03 -14.69
N ARG A 202 -27.15 -1.85 -15.32
CA ARG A 202 -28.41 -1.25 -15.78
C ARG A 202 -28.63 -1.38 -17.28
#